data_AF-A0A7V8JZG4-F1
#
_entry.id   AF-A0A7V8JZG4-F1
#
_cell.length_a   1.000
_cell.length_b   1.000
_cell.length_c   1.000
_cell.angle_alpha   90.00
_cell.angle_beta   90.00
_cell.angle_gamma   90.00
#
_symmetry.space_group_name_H-M   'P 1'
#
loop_
_entity.id
_entity.type
_entity.pdbx_description
1 polymer ?
#
loop_
_entity_poly.entity_id
_entity_poly.type
_entity_poly.pdbx_seq_one_letter_code
_entity_poly.pdbx_strand_id
1 'polypeptide(L)'
;MFGAAAQDALMRFAWAVLLLSLLLPLARGLMTVAQSLGNPPGQRFLALSFSWFDGLHILFGAVLVAIARVMVEARRLADDNAGFV
;
A
#
# COMPACT_ATOMS: atom_id res chain seq x y z
N MET A 1 -25.99 2.53 -6.47
CA MET A 1 -25.36 1.93 -5.27
C MET A 1 -24.07 1.26 -5.67
N PHE A 2 -22.99 1.39 -4.89
CA PHE A 2 -21.75 0.63 -5.11
C PHE A 2 -22.02 -0.86 -4.82
N GLY A 3 -21.98 -1.71 -5.83
CA GLY A 3 -22.19 -3.17 -5.69
C GLY A 3 -21.03 -3.86 -4.96
N ALA A 4 -21.24 -5.11 -4.48
CA ALA A 4 -20.26 -5.83 -3.64
C ALA A 4 -18.91 -5.98 -4.34
N ALA A 5 -18.95 -6.22 -5.65
CA ALA A 5 -17.77 -6.29 -6.51
C ALA A 5 -16.94 -5.00 -6.52
N ALA A 6 -17.56 -3.82 -6.48
CA ALA A 6 -16.83 -2.54 -6.48
C ALA A 6 -16.10 -2.31 -5.15
N GLN A 7 -16.68 -2.77 -4.05
CA GLN A 7 -16.08 -2.68 -2.72
C GLN A 7 -14.92 -3.64 -2.55
N ASP A 8 -15.05 -4.87 -3.05
CA ASP A 8 -13.94 -5.84 -3.09
C ASP A 8 -12.79 -5.33 -3.95
N ALA A 9 -13.10 -4.73 -5.11
CA ALA A 9 -12.10 -4.10 -5.96
C ALA A 9 -11.39 -2.94 -5.24
N LEU A 10 -12.13 -2.10 -4.51
CA LEU A 10 -11.56 -0.99 -3.74
C LEU A 10 -10.64 -1.48 -2.60
N MET A 11 -11.04 -2.52 -1.86
CA MET A 11 -10.21 -3.11 -0.82
C MET A 11 -8.93 -3.74 -1.39
N ARG A 12 -9.04 -4.48 -2.50
CA ARG A 12 -7.87 -5.03 -3.20
C ARG A 12 -6.94 -3.95 -3.69
N PHE A 13 -7.49 -2.87 -4.27
CA PHE A 13 -6.72 -1.72 -4.72
C PHE A 13 -5.99 -1.04 -3.56
N ALA A 14 -6.67 -0.76 -2.44
CA ALA A 14 -6.07 -0.15 -1.28
C ALA A 14 -4.91 -0.98 -0.71
N TRP A 15 -5.10 -2.30 -0.59
CA TRP A 15 -4.04 -3.21 -0.16
C TRP A 15 -2.88 -3.29 -1.15
N ALA A 16 -3.17 -3.32 -2.46
CA ALA A 16 -2.15 -3.34 -3.49
C ALA A 16 -1.28 -2.06 -3.45
N VAL A 17 -1.90 -0.89 -3.25
CA VAL A 17 -1.17 0.38 -3.10
C VAL A 17 -0.31 0.39 -1.84
N LEU A 18 -0.82 -0.12 -0.71
CA LEU A 18 -0.06 -0.21 0.53
C LEU A 18 1.14 -1.16 0.40
N LEU A 19 0.93 -2.34 -0.21
CA LEU A 19 2.01 -3.29 -0.51
C LEU A 19 3.07 -2.68 -1.43
N LEU A 20 2.63 -2.03 -2.51
CA LEU A 20 3.53 -1.37 -3.45
C LEU A 20 4.39 -0.31 -2.74
N SER A 21 3.75 0.49 -1.88
CA SER A 21 4.40 1.53 -1.07
C SER A 21 5.48 0.97 -0.15
N LEU A 22 5.32 -0.26 0.34
CA LEU A 22 6.33 -0.95 1.16
C LEU A 22 7.42 -1.63 0.32
N LEU A 23 7.08 -2.08 -0.89
CA LEU A 23 8.01 -2.72 -1.84
C LEU A 23 8.97 -1.72 -2.50
N LEU A 24 8.55 -0.47 -2.70
CA LEU A 24 9.35 0.62 -3.28
C LEU A 24 10.70 0.85 -2.57
N PRO A 25 10.76 1.05 -1.23
CA PRO A 25 12.05 1.20 -0.53
C PRO A 25 12.90 -0.08 -0.56
N LEU A 26 12.27 -1.26 -0.51
CA LEU A 26 12.98 -2.54 -0.62
C LEU A 26 13.65 -2.70 -1.99
N ALA A 27 12.93 -2.36 -3.07
CA ALA A 27 13.48 -2.40 -4.43
C ALA A 27 14.65 -1.43 -4.59
N ARG A 28 14.56 -0.23 -3.99
CA ARG A 28 15.68 0.73 -3.98
C ARG A 28 16.89 0.19 -3.21
N GLY A 29 16.68 -0.42 -2.05
CA GLY A 29 17.75 -1.10 -1.30
C GLY A 29 18.39 -2.25 -2.09
N LEU A 30 17.61 -3.05 -2.81
CA LEU A 30 18.14 -4.09 -3.69
C LEU A 30 18.94 -3.52 -4.86
N MET A 31 18.52 -2.39 -5.44
CA MET A 31 19.29 -1.71 -6.48
C MET A 31 20.64 -1.19 -5.98
N THR A 32 20.76 -0.72 -4.74
CA THR A 32 22.07 -0.33 -4.18
C THR A 32 23.01 -1.53 -4.06
N VAL A 33 22.49 -2.69 -3.64
CA VAL A 33 23.26 -3.95 -3.64
C VAL A 33 23.65 -4.36 -5.05
N ALA A 34 22.71 -4.32 -5.98
CA ALA A 34 22.93 -4.72 -7.37
C ALA A 34 24.04 -3.88 -8.03
N GLN A 35 24.05 -2.58 -7.78
CA GLN A 35 25.13 -1.69 -8.24
C GLN A 35 26.46 -1.99 -7.53
N SER A 36 26.43 -2.36 -6.24
CA SER A 36 27.64 -2.70 -5.49
C SER A 36 28.26 -4.06 -5.87
N LEU A 37 27.53 -4.96 -6.55
CA LEU A 37 28.05 -6.27 -6.96
C LEU A 37 29.19 -6.16 -7.99
N GLY A 38 29.23 -5.07 -8.76
CA GLY A 38 30.34 -4.76 -9.67
C GLY A 38 31.59 -4.20 -8.98
N ASN A 39 31.51 -3.87 -7.68
CA ASN A 39 32.65 -3.31 -6.96
C ASN A 39 33.66 -4.40 -6.53
N PRO A 40 34.96 -4.08 -6.54
CA PRO A 40 36.01 -4.98 -6.06
C PRO A 40 35.78 -5.37 -4.58
N PRO A 41 36.26 -6.56 -4.18
CA PRO A 41 36.06 -7.08 -2.82
C PRO A 41 36.65 -6.09 -1.80
N GLY A 42 35.78 -5.54 -0.94
CA GLY A 42 36.10 -4.47 0.02
C GLY A 42 35.25 -3.20 -0.11
N GLN A 43 34.52 -3.01 -1.22
CA GLN A 43 33.67 -1.83 -1.47
C GLN A 43 32.18 -2.16 -1.71
N ARG A 44 31.73 -3.32 -1.21
CA ARG A 44 30.32 -3.74 -1.31
C ARG A 44 29.54 -3.14 -0.14
N PHE A 45 28.79 -2.07 -0.42
CA PHE A 45 27.98 -1.40 0.60
C PHE A 45 26.50 -1.62 0.30
N LEU A 46 25.78 -2.19 1.28
CA LEU A 46 24.33 -2.17 1.31
C LEU A 46 23.89 -0.85 1.97
N ALA A 47 23.35 0.07 1.17
CA ALA A 47 22.78 1.30 1.67
C ALA A 47 21.25 1.19 1.67
N LEU A 48 20.66 1.15 2.86
CA LEU A 48 19.22 1.36 3.06
C LEU A 48 19.00 2.85 3.30
N SER A 49 18.38 3.53 2.33
CA SER A 49 17.96 4.92 2.49
C SER A 49 16.48 4.97 2.83
N PHE A 50 16.15 5.71 3.88
CA PHE A 50 14.77 6.02 4.23
C PHE A 50 14.51 7.48 3.89
N SER A 51 13.58 7.74 2.97
CA SER A 51 13.23 9.09 2.54
C SER A 51 11.89 9.52 3.14
N TRP A 52 11.69 10.83 3.29
CA TRP A 52 10.38 11.40 3.62
C TRP A 52 9.28 10.95 2.65
N PHE A 53 9.62 10.77 1.37
CA PHE A 53 8.69 10.25 0.38
C PHE A 53 8.20 8.83 0.69
N ASP A 54 9.01 7.97 1.32
CA ASP A 54 8.56 6.63 1.73
C ASP A 54 7.45 6.69 2.77
N GLY A 55 7.60 7.58 3.75
CA GLY A 55 6.58 7.82 4.78
C GLY A 55 5.27 8.31 4.17
N LEU A 56 5.33 9.20 3.17
CA LEU A 56 4.15 9.68 2.43
C LEU A 56 3.43 8.56 1.68
N HIS A 57 4.16 7.66 1.03
CA HIS A 57 3.56 6.53 0.30
C HIS A 57 2.86 5.55 1.25
N ILE A 58 3.51 5.22 2.37
CA ILE A 58 2.90 4.37 3.41
C ILE A 58 1.64 5.02 3.98
N LEU A 59 1.68 6.32 4.28
CA LEU A 59 0.52 7.09 4.76
C LEU A 59 -0.62 7.06 3.74
N PHE A 60 -0.32 7.28 2.46
CA PHE A 60 -1.32 7.21 1.38
C PHE A 60 -1.99 5.83 1.31
N GLY A 61 -1.21 4.75 1.34
CA GLY A 61 -1.75 3.38 1.37
C GLY A 61 -2.63 3.13 2.58
N ALA A 62 -2.20 3.58 3.77
CA ALA A 62 -2.95 3.42 5.01
C ALA A 62 -4.28 4.19 4.99
N VAL A 63 -4.27 5.43 4.47
CA VAL A 63 -5.49 6.24 4.31
C VAL A 63 -6.47 5.57 3.34
N LEU A 64 -5.99 5.04 2.21
CA LEU A 64 -6.85 4.31 1.27
C LEU A 64 -7.49 3.09 1.92
N VAL A 65 -6.75 2.32 2.71
CA VAL A 65 -7.30 1.17 3.45
C VAL A 65 -8.34 1.63 4.47
N ALA A 66 -8.09 2.71 5.19
CA ALA A 66 -9.04 3.27 6.15
C ALA A 66 -10.35 3.71 5.46
N ILE A 67 -10.27 4.40 4.32
CA ILE A 67 -11.43 4.80 3.52
C ILE A 67 -12.21 3.56 3.07
N ALA A 68 -11.53 2.56 2.53
CA ALA A 68 -12.17 1.34 2.07
C ALA A 68 -12.92 0.61 3.21
N ARG A 69 -12.35 0.60 4.42
CA ARG A 69 -13.00 0.08 5.64
C ARG A 69 -14.26 0.86 6.02
N VAL A 70 -14.21 2.19 5.99
CA VAL A 70 -15.39 3.04 6.29
C VAL A 70 -16.51 2.80 5.28
N MET A 71 -16.17 2.63 4.01
CA MET A 71 -17.16 2.34 2.96
C MET A 71 -17.86 0.99 3.16
N VAL A 72 -17.18 -0.01 3.72
CA VAL A 72 -17.81 -1.29 4.09
C VAL A 72 -18.88 -1.08 5.14
N GLU A 73 -18.57 -0.29 6.17
CA GLU A 73 -19.51 -0.04 7.27
C GLU A 73 -20.70 0.81 6.82
N ALA A 74 -20.45 1.82 5.98
CA ALA A 74 -21.51 2.65 5.41
C ALA A 74 -22.50 1.85 4.57
N ARG A 75 -22.01 0.84 3.84
CA ARG A 75 -22.89 -0.07 3.10
C ARG A 75 -23.71 -0.95 4.03
N ARG A 76 -23.08 -1.55 5.04
CA ARG A 76 -23.79 -2.40 6.02
C ARG A 76 -24.97 -1.63 6.63
N LEU A 77 -24.74 -0.37 7.02
CA LEU A 77 -25.79 0.50 7.53
C LEU A 77 -26.90 0.78 6.52
N ALA A 78 -26.56 0.92 5.23
CA ALA A 78 -27.55 1.11 4.17
C ALA A 78 -28.38 -0.16 3.91
N ASP A 79 -27.75 -1.34 3.95
CA ASP A 79 -28.40 -2.64 3.81
C ASP A 79 -29.33 -2.91 5.00
N ASP A 80 -28.89 -2.59 6.23
CA ASP A 80 -29.71 -2.68 7.44
C ASP A 80 -30.96 -1.79 7.33
N ASN A 81 -30.81 -0.52 6.95
CA ASN A 81 -31.94 0.41 6.77
C ASN A 81 -32.94 -0.02 5.69
N ALA A 82 -32.49 -0.72 4.63
CA ALA A 82 -33.38 -1.21 3.59
C ALA A 82 -34.28 -2.38 4.05
N GLY A 83 -33.88 -3.10 5.10
CA GLY A 83 -34.67 -4.20 5.69
C GLY A 83 -35.78 -3.74 6.64
N PHE A 84 -35.82 -2.46 7.02
CA PHE A 84 -36.81 -1.87 7.93
C PHE A 84 -37.95 -1.11 7.21
N VAL A 85 -38.03 -1.16 5.88
CA VAL A 85 -39.12 -0.58 5.05
C VAL A 85 -40.05 -1.66 4.54
#